data_AF-A0A961D182-F1
#
_entry.id   AF-A0A961D182-F1
#
_cell.length_a   1.000
_cell.length_b   1.000
_cell.length_c   1.000
_cell.angle_alpha   90.00
_cell.angle_beta   90.00
_cell.angle_gamma   90.00
#
_symmetry.space_group_name_H-M   'P 1'
#
loop_
_entity.id
_entity.type
_entity.pdbx_description
1 polymer ?
#
loop_
_entity_poly.entity_id
_entity_poly.type
_entity_poly.pdbx_seq_one_letter_code
_entity_poly.pdbx_strand_id
1 'polypeptide(L)' 'PIGVEEYRADRTAALGEFMGSVISGICEGIRGGALDNPSDYREAAGRAHLDWATYFARLAGSPGS' A
#
# COMPACT_ATOMS: atom_id res chain seq x y z
N PRO A 1 18.40 -0.55 -1.89
CA PRO A 1 17.08 -0.19 -2.42
C PRO A 1 17.14 -0.08 -3.94
N ILE A 2 16.13 -0.60 -4.62
CA ILE A 2 15.96 -0.48 -6.08
C ILE A 2 15.56 0.98 -6.43
N GLY A 3 16.06 1.51 -7.55
CA GLY A 3 15.77 2.87 -8.01
C GLY A 3 14.31 3.05 -8.46
N VAL A 4 13.80 4.30 -8.55
CA VAL A 4 12.44 4.56 -9.11
C VAL A 4 12.33 3.94 -10.50
N GLU A 5 13.30 4.28 -11.35
CA GLU A 5 13.22 3.97 -12.77
C GLU A 5 13.34 2.47 -13.03
N GLU A 6 14.23 1.80 -12.28
CA GLU A 6 14.37 0.35 -12.31
C GLU A 6 13.08 -0.34 -11.84
N TYR A 7 12.42 0.18 -10.79
CA TYR A 7 11.13 -0.36 -10.34
C TYR A 7 10.01 -0.13 -11.36
N ARG A 8 9.97 1.05 -11.97
CA ARG A 8 9.00 1.38 -13.02
C ARG A 8 9.15 0.45 -14.22
N ALA A 9 10.38 0.25 -14.71
CA ALA A 9 10.66 -0.65 -15.83
C ALA A 9 10.21 -2.09 -15.52
N ASP A 10 10.54 -2.59 -14.33
CA ASP A 10 10.14 -3.92 -13.87
C ASP A 10 8.61 -4.07 -13.77
N ARG A 11 7.90 -3.09 -13.21
CA ARG A 11 6.43 -3.12 -13.11
C ARG A 11 5.75 -2.98 -14.47
N THR A 12 6.29 -2.16 -15.38
CA THR A 12 5.80 -2.06 -16.76
C THR A 12 6.01 -3.35 -17.53
N ALA A 13 7.16 -4.01 -17.38
CA ALA A 13 7.42 -5.29 -18.04
C ALA A 13 6.46 -6.40 -17.57
N ALA A 14 6.11 -6.42 -16.28
CA ALA A 14 5.23 -7.43 -15.70
C ALA A 14 3.73 -7.17 -15.93
N LEU A 15 3.29 -5.92 -15.93
CA LEU A 15 1.87 -5.54 -15.86
C LEU A 15 1.39 -4.73 -17.08
N GLY A 16 2.29 -4.38 -18.00
CA GLY A 16 2.03 -3.48 -19.11
C GLY A 16 2.16 -2.01 -18.73
N GLU A 17 2.21 -1.14 -19.75
CA GLU A 17 2.48 0.30 -19.62
C GLU A 17 1.55 1.01 -18.63
N PHE A 18 0.25 0.75 -18.74
CA PHE A 18 -0.75 1.41 -17.89
C PHE A 18 -0.62 0.99 -16.42
N MET A 19 -0.74 -0.30 -16.13
CA MET A 19 -0.71 -0.77 -14.74
C MET A 19 0.68 -0.62 -14.11
N GLY A 20 1.76 -0.79 -14.88
CA GLY A 20 3.13 -0.60 -14.41
C GLY A 20 3.42 0.85 -13.98
N SER A 21 2.99 1.82 -14.79
CA SER A 21 3.14 3.24 -14.45
C SER A 21 2.29 3.66 -13.25
N VAL A 22 1.05 3.18 -13.15
CA VAL A 22 0.17 3.44 -11.99
C VAL A 22 0.81 2.92 -10.70
N ILE A 23 1.24 1.66 -10.67
CA ILE A 23 1.81 1.05 -9.46
C ILE A 23 3.13 1.72 -9.07
N SER A 24 4.04 1.91 -10.03
CA SER A 24 5.33 2.54 -9.74
C SER A 24 5.19 3.98 -9.25
N GLY A 25 4.27 4.76 -9.82
CA GLY A 25 3.96 6.12 -9.37
C GLY A 25 3.41 6.17 -7.94
N ILE A 26 2.52 5.24 -7.57
CA ILE A 26 2.02 5.14 -6.19
C ILE A 26 3.17 4.84 -5.21
N CYS A 27 4.01 3.86 -5.53
CA CYS A 27 5.16 3.50 -4.68
C CYS A 27 6.18 4.65 -4.56
N GLU A 28 6.44 5.36 -5.65
CA GLU A 28 7.29 6.54 -5.67
C GLU A 28 6.73 7.65 -4.76
N GLY A 29 5.44 7.96 -4.88
CA GLY A 29 4.79 8.97 -4.05
C GLY A 29 4.83 8.63 -2.56
N ILE A 30 4.49 7.38 -2.19
CA ILE A 30 4.56 6.91 -0.80
C ILE A 30 5.98 7.03 -0.26
N ARG A 31 6.99 6.62 -1.03
CA ARG A 31 8.39 6.73 -0.63
C ARG A 31 8.86 8.18 -0.49
N GLY A 32 8.26 9.09 -1.26
CA GLY A 32 8.45 10.53 -1.15
C GLY A 32 7.68 11.18 0.00
N GLY A 33 6.96 10.43 0.83
CA GLY A 33 6.21 10.95 1.96
C GLY A 33 4.85 11.55 1.60
N ALA A 34 4.30 11.26 0.41
CA ALA A 34 3.00 11.80 -0.01
C ALA A 34 1.82 11.43 0.92
N LEU A 35 2.00 10.40 1.76
CA LEU A 35 1.04 9.95 2.77
C LEU A 35 1.60 10.00 4.21
N ASP A 36 2.70 10.72 4.42
CA ASP A 36 3.26 10.95 5.76
C ASP A 36 2.58 12.16 6.41
N ASN A 37 1.29 12.01 6.70
CA ASN A 37 0.44 13.05 7.27
C ASN A 37 -0.17 12.61 8.60
N PRO A 38 -0.46 13.57 9.52
CA PRO A 38 -1.31 13.30 10.67
C PRO A 38 -2.63 12.67 10.25
N SER A 39 -3.12 11.72 11.04
CA SER A 39 -4.35 10.97 10.76
C SER A 39 -5.47 11.38 11.70
N ASP A 40 -6.55 11.93 11.14
CA ASP A 40 -7.78 12.27 11.87
C ASP A 40 -8.72 11.07 12.01
N TYR A 41 -8.24 9.86 11.67
CA TYR A 41 -9.06 8.66 11.63
C TYR A 41 -9.76 8.37 12.96
N ARG A 42 -9.07 8.57 14.09
CA ARG A 42 -9.64 8.31 15.42
C ARG A 42 -10.84 9.21 15.71
N GLU A 43 -10.74 10.48 15.33
CA GLU A 43 -11.82 11.46 15.50
C GLU A 43 -13.01 11.09 14.60
N ALA A 44 -12.76 10.79 13.33
CA ALA A 44 -13.81 10.47 12.36
C ALA A 44 -14.50 9.12 12.63
N ALA A 45 -13.74 8.09 13.03
CA ALA A 45 -14.24 6.72 13.17
C ALA A 45 -14.62 6.33 14.61
N GLY A 46 -14.24 7.13 15.62
CA GLY A 46 -14.46 6.84 17.03
C GLY A 46 -13.68 5.63 17.58
N ARG A 47 -12.70 5.12 16.81
CA ARG A 47 -11.87 3.96 17.20
C ARG A 47 -10.45 4.06 16.62
N ALA A 48 -9.53 3.28 17.17
CA ALA A 48 -8.19 3.15 16.59
C ALA A 48 -8.19 2.33 15.28
N HIS A 49 -7.12 2.50 14.50
CA HIS A 49 -6.79 1.61 13.37
C HIS A 49 -6.68 0.16 13.85
N LEU A 50 -7.04 -0.78 12.98
CA LEU A 50 -6.82 -2.20 13.22
C LEU A 50 -5.34 -2.50 12.96
N ASP A 51 -4.66 -3.12 13.91
CA ASP A 51 -3.28 -3.56 13.69
C ASP A 51 -3.22 -4.80 12.78
N TRP A 52 -2.07 -5.01 12.17
CA TRP A 52 -1.86 -6.11 11.22
C TRP A 52 -2.01 -7.48 11.86
N ALA A 53 -1.53 -7.68 13.09
CA ALA A 53 -1.60 -8.98 13.75
C ALA A 53 -3.07 -9.39 13.99
N THR A 54 -3.87 -8.47 14.50
CA THR A 54 -5.31 -8.67 14.70
C THR A 54 -6.03 -8.87 13.36
N TYR A 55 -5.69 -8.10 12.32
CA TYR A 55 -6.28 -8.28 10.99
C TYR A 55 -6.03 -9.69 10.42
N PHE A 56 -4.78 -10.14 10.41
CA PHE A 56 -4.42 -11.45 9.86
C PHE A 56 -4.94 -12.61 10.73
N ALA A 57 -5.00 -12.46 12.05
CA ALA A 57 -5.64 -13.44 12.93
C ALA A 57 -7.13 -13.64 12.57
N ARG A 58 -7.85 -12.56 12.24
CA ARG A 58 -9.26 -12.63 11.80
C ARG A 58 -9.41 -13.30 10.43
N LEU A 59 -8.51 -13.01 9.49
CA LEU A 59 -8.53 -13.65 8.17
C LEU A 59 -8.31 -15.16 8.27
N ALA A 60 -7.29 -15.59 9.02
CA ALA A 60 -6.98 -17.02 9.20
C ALA A 60 -8.11 -17.79 9.90
N GLY A 61 -8.86 -17.13 10.79
CA GLY A 61 -10.04 -17.72 11.43
C GLY A 61 -11.33 -17.65 10.63
N SER A 62 -11.33 -17.03 9.44
CA SER A 62 -12.52 -16.91 8.61
C SER A 62 -12.74 -18.19 7.79
N PRO A 63 -13.96 -18.78 7.77
CA PRO A 63 -14.22 -19.98 6.98
C PRO A 63 -14.05 -19.65 5.49
N GLY A 64 -13.03 -20.24 4.86
CA GLY A 64 -12.72 -20.04 3.44
C GLY A 64 -11.27 -19.61 3.12
N SER A 65 -10.36 -19.54 4.09
CA SER A 65 -8.90 -19.43 3.82
C SER A 65 -8.26 -20.78 3.54
#